data_AF-A0AAN8G226-F1
#
_entry.id   AF-A0AAN8G226-F1
#
_cell.length_a   1.000
_cell.length_b   1.000
_cell.length_c   1.000
_cell.angle_alpha   90.00
_cell.angle_beta   90.00
_cell.angle_gamma   90.00
#
_symmetry.space_group_name_H-M   'P 1'
#
loop_
_entity.id
_entity.type
_entity.pdbx_description
1 polymer ?
#
loop_
_entity_poly.entity_id
_entity_poly.type
_entity_poly.pdbx_seq_one_letter_code
_entity_poly.pdbx_strand_id
1 'polypeptide(L)'
;MTTSHIPLSLFRLLFVLCSSMASQQVTHIDIRMVSEKIGEPVKSVVSEPTDYHYALLAGDHVWMFGRPFFNQPSHNWGQRVALAGTYGVAFNLTNNKWEEPQKFPALTQEENVSEVLFVLNKTIYILLFSAFSELSMKSVHKWTGTAWEPVKLESFPKIAADDPSERVTMVVAEGPHEDSKYLVSNTGRKIRVAQLTLSGGAVNIKHVLDVPEDAAMMSAQAVSAVEAGDRLLIAYGVHGCGFRWEKSRLILLLADDEQYSDGAH
;
A
#
# COMPACT_ATOMS: atom_id res chain seq x y z
N MET A 1 19.89 15.09 34.49
CA MET A 1 18.94 14.27 33.72
C MET A 1 18.35 15.16 32.64
N THR A 2 18.96 15.16 31.47
CA THR A 2 18.56 15.98 30.31
C THR A 2 17.99 15.03 29.28
N THR A 3 16.67 15.04 29.12
CA THR A 3 15.96 14.31 28.07
C THR A 3 16.18 15.03 26.76
N SER A 4 16.95 14.42 25.85
CA SER A 4 17.03 14.90 24.46
C SER A 4 15.73 14.54 23.75
N HIS A 5 14.87 15.53 23.54
CA HIS A 5 13.74 15.40 22.63
C HIS A 5 14.28 15.41 21.20
N ILE A 6 14.29 14.24 20.56
CA ILE A 6 14.44 14.16 19.10
C ILE A 6 13.11 14.66 18.50
N PRO A 7 13.11 15.72 17.69
CA PRO A 7 11.88 16.20 17.08
C PRO A 7 11.37 15.17 16.06
N LEU A 8 10.13 14.72 16.22
CA LEU A 8 9.41 13.81 15.32
C LEU A 8 9.33 14.30 13.85
N SER A 9 9.77 15.52 13.54
CA SER A 9 9.78 16.08 12.20
C SER A 9 10.82 15.48 11.26
N LEU A 10 11.84 14.77 11.76
CA LEU A 10 12.91 14.22 10.91
C LEU A 10 12.55 12.91 10.19
N PHE A 11 11.55 12.15 10.66
CA PHE A 11 11.26 10.82 10.08
C PHE A 11 10.19 10.82 8.98
N ARG A 12 9.42 11.90 8.82
CA ARG A 12 8.52 12.07 7.65
C ARG A 12 9.27 12.20 6.32
N LEU A 13 10.59 12.34 6.35
CA LEU A 13 11.40 12.57 5.15
C LEU A 13 11.83 11.29 4.41
N LEU A 14 11.60 10.09 4.96
CA LEU A 14 12.06 8.86 4.30
C LEU A 14 11.12 8.36 3.18
N PHE A 15 9.95 8.97 2.96
CA PHE A 15 9.02 8.54 1.90
C PHE A 15 8.24 9.64 1.16
N VAL A 16 8.49 10.93 1.41
CA VAL A 16 7.82 12.02 0.67
C VAL A 16 8.86 12.92 -0.01
N LEU A 17 9.24 12.55 -1.23
CA LEU A 17 10.00 13.39 -2.15
C LEU A 17 9.32 13.41 -3.51
N CYS A 18 8.29 14.25 -3.63
CA CYS A 18 8.01 15.12 -4.80
C CYS A 18 6.58 15.64 -4.72
N SER A 19 6.42 16.94 -4.43
CA SER A 19 5.50 17.86 -5.12
C SER A 19 5.36 19.15 -4.31
N SER A 20 6.26 20.10 -4.53
CA SER A 20 6.05 21.51 -4.21
C SER A 20 6.44 22.30 -5.44
N MET A 21 5.51 22.44 -6.38
CA MET A 21 5.64 23.39 -7.48
C MET A 21 4.78 24.61 -7.18
N ALA A 22 5.41 25.65 -6.64
CA ALA A 22 5.03 27.04 -6.88
C ALA A 22 6.23 27.94 -6.60
N SER A 23 6.74 28.56 -7.68
CA SER A 23 7.45 29.85 -7.73
C SER A 23 8.47 30.21 -6.63
N GLN A 24 9.73 30.30 -7.08
CA GLN A 24 10.84 31.12 -6.58
C GLN A 24 11.67 30.66 -5.37
N GLN A 25 12.99 30.78 -5.58
CA GLN A 25 14.14 30.40 -4.75
C GLN A 25 14.39 28.89 -4.61
N VAL A 26 15.23 28.37 -5.52
CA VAL A 26 16.00 27.15 -5.27
C VAL A 26 17.03 27.49 -4.20
N THR A 27 16.61 27.46 -2.93
CA THR A 27 17.55 27.28 -1.83
C THR A 27 18.16 25.90 -2.03
N HIS A 28 19.48 25.88 -2.27
CA HIS A 28 20.27 24.66 -2.24
C HIS A 28 20.22 24.13 -0.81
N ILE A 29 19.22 23.32 -0.49
CA ILE A 29 19.15 22.63 0.80
C ILE A 29 20.19 21.52 0.71
N ASP A 30 21.41 21.81 1.19
CA ASP A 30 22.43 20.79 1.44
C ASP A 30 21.97 19.94 2.63
N ILE A 31 21.06 19.00 2.37
CA ILE A 31 20.66 17.99 3.35
C ILE A 31 21.84 17.02 3.46
N ARG A 32 22.80 17.34 4.33
CA ARG A 32 23.75 16.35 4.82
C ARG A 32 22.97 15.31 5.61
N MET A 33 22.53 14.26 4.93
CA MET A 33 21.95 13.06 5.52
C MET A 33 23.06 12.35 6.30
N VAL A 34 23.22 12.68 7.58
CA VAL A 34 24.06 11.90 8.48
C VAL A 34 23.32 10.58 8.71
N SER A 35 23.83 9.49 8.15
CA SER A 35 23.29 8.16 8.40
C SER A 35 23.74 7.72 9.80
N GLU A 36 22.80 7.66 10.74
CA GLU A 36 23.01 7.10 12.06
C GLU A 36 22.47 5.66 12.11
N LYS A 37 23.21 4.75 12.75
CA LYS A 37 22.73 3.40 13.01
C LYS A 37 21.63 3.46 14.07
N ILE A 38 20.38 3.21 13.66
CA ILE A 38 19.23 3.25 14.57
C ILE A 38 18.95 1.94 15.30
N GLY A 39 19.57 0.81 14.90
CA GLY A 39 19.35 -0.50 15.54
C GLY A 39 20.19 -1.62 14.94
N GLU A 40 20.07 -2.82 15.50
CA GLU A 40 20.64 -4.05 14.91
C GLU A 40 19.85 -4.50 13.67
N PRO A 41 20.43 -5.29 12.76
CA PRO A 41 19.70 -5.80 11.61
C PRO A 41 18.67 -6.88 12.02
N VAL A 42 17.56 -7.01 11.28
CA VAL A 42 16.47 -7.98 11.57
C VAL A 42 16.94 -9.43 11.78
N LYS A 43 18.06 -9.82 11.15
CA LYS A 43 18.70 -11.13 11.34
C LYS A 43 19.19 -11.40 12.77
N SER A 44 19.22 -10.39 13.64
CA SER A 44 19.54 -10.56 15.06
C SER A 44 18.39 -11.19 15.85
N VAL A 45 17.15 -11.12 15.34
CA VAL A 45 15.95 -11.68 15.98
C VAL A 45 15.24 -12.72 15.13
N VAL A 46 15.40 -12.68 13.79
CA VAL A 46 14.88 -13.72 12.89
C VAL A 46 16.04 -14.59 12.41
N SER A 47 16.02 -15.89 12.74
CA SER A 47 17.08 -16.83 12.38
C SER A 47 17.22 -17.04 10.87
N GLU A 48 16.09 -17.08 10.16
CA GLU A 48 16.00 -17.33 8.71
C GLU A 48 15.08 -16.28 8.07
N PRO A 49 15.54 -15.03 7.92
CA PRO A 49 14.72 -13.98 7.35
C PRO A 49 14.47 -14.24 5.86
N THR A 50 13.28 -13.93 5.37
CA THR A 50 13.00 -13.92 3.93
C THR A 50 13.80 -12.82 3.24
N ASP A 51 14.12 -12.98 1.95
CA ASP A 51 14.85 -11.94 1.20
C ASP A 51 14.03 -10.65 0.98
N TYR A 52 12.70 -10.74 1.09
CA TYR A 52 11.76 -9.67 0.80
C TYR A 52 10.80 -9.47 1.96
N HIS A 53 10.46 -8.22 2.24
CA HIS A 53 9.50 -7.84 3.27
C HIS A 53 8.56 -6.77 2.77
N TYR A 54 7.38 -6.68 3.39
CA TYR A 54 6.72 -5.38 3.52
C TYR A 54 7.31 -4.65 4.71
N ALA A 55 7.32 -3.32 4.65
CA ALA A 55 7.64 -2.46 5.77
C ALA A 55 6.51 -1.44 5.93
N LEU A 56 5.90 -1.39 7.10
CA LEU A 56 4.79 -0.48 7.41
C LEU A 56 5.05 0.24 8.73
N LEU A 57 4.76 1.55 8.77
CA LEU A 57 4.83 2.34 10.00
C LEU A 57 3.44 2.40 10.65
N ALA A 58 3.29 1.78 11.82
CA ALA A 58 2.04 1.79 12.58
C ALA A 58 2.32 2.19 14.03
N GLY A 59 1.82 3.36 14.44
CA GLY A 59 2.15 3.94 15.73
C GLY A 59 3.65 4.26 15.85
N ASP A 60 4.28 3.77 16.91
CA ASP A 60 5.71 3.88 17.20
C ASP A 60 6.51 2.64 16.74
N HIS A 61 5.95 1.84 15.83
CA HIS A 61 6.58 0.61 15.34
C HIS A 61 6.74 0.62 13.82
N VAL A 62 7.92 0.20 13.36
CA VAL A 62 8.12 -0.23 11.97
C VAL A 62 7.93 -1.73 11.92
N TRP A 63 6.81 -2.17 11.36
CA TRP A 63 6.50 -3.58 11.16
C TRP A 63 7.10 -4.10 9.86
N MET A 64 7.75 -5.24 9.94
CA MET A 64 8.22 -6.00 8.79
C MET A 64 7.49 -7.34 8.69
N PHE A 65 6.92 -7.62 7.52
CA PHE A 65 6.27 -8.90 7.23
C PHE A 65 7.05 -9.64 6.15
N GLY A 66 7.44 -10.88 6.42
CA GLY A 66 8.15 -11.72 5.46
C GLY A 66 7.32 -11.96 4.19
N ARG A 67 8.00 -12.12 3.05
CA ARG A 67 7.36 -12.39 1.75
C ARG A 67 8.00 -13.61 1.08
N PRO A 68 7.68 -14.83 1.54
CA PRO A 68 8.10 -16.04 0.85
C PRO A 68 7.57 -16.07 -0.59
N PHE A 69 8.24 -16.84 -1.45
CA PHE A 69 7.76 -17.07 -2.82
C PHE A 69 6.59 -18.05 -2.80
N PHE A 70 5.48 -17.67 -3.44
CA PHE A 70 4.28 -18.45 -3.63
C PHE A 70 4.08 -18.70 -5.12
N ASN A 71 3.99 -19.97 -5.50
CA ASN A 71 3.91 -20.40 -6.89
C ASN A 71 2.45 -20.46 -7.36
N GLN A 72 2.20 -19.99 -8.59
CA GLN A 72 0.88 -19.99 -9.24
C GLN A 72 0.98 -20.68 -10.61
N PRO A 73 1.10 -22.03 -10.63
CA PRO A 73 1.37 -22.79 -11.84
C PRO A 73 0.26 -22.71 -12.90
N SER A 74 -1.00 -22.61 -12.50
CA SER A 74 -2.17 -22.45 -13.40
C SER A 74 -2.11 -21.14 -14.19
N HIS A 75 -1.35 -20.16 -13.70
CA HIS A 75 -1.13 -18.86 -14.35
C HIS A 75 0.28 -18.69 -14.92
N ASN A 76 1.14 -19.72 -14.86
CA ASN A 76 2.57 -19.63 -15.19
C ASN A 76 3.24 -18.42 -14.52
N TRP A 77 2.91 -18.21 -13.25
CA TRP A 77 3.33 -17.04 -12.48
C TRP A 77 3.78 -17.45 -11.07
N GLY A 78 4.44 -16.53 -10.39
CA GLY A 78 4.73 -16.65 -8.97
C GLY A 78 4.95 -15.27 -8.37
N GLN A 79 4.65 -15.12 -7.10
CA GLN A 79 4.73 -13.84 -6.40
C GLN A 79 5.28 -14.01 -5.00
N ARG A 80 5.76 -12.92 -4.42
CA ARG A 80 6.25 -12.89 -3.04
C ARG A 80 5.22 -12.24 -2.16
N VAL A 81 4.62 -13.01 -1.27
CA VAL A 81 3.42 -12.60 -0.53
C VAL A 81 3.44 -13.07 0.92
N ALA A 82 2.86 -12.28 1.81
CA ALA A 82 2.68 -12.59 3.21
C ALA A 82 1.51 -13.57 3.45
N LEU A 83 0.47 -13.54 2.62
CA LEU A 83 -0.73 -14.38 2.70
C LEU A 83 -0.42 -15.88 2.70
N ALA A 84 0.74 -16.27 2.17
CA ALA A 84 1.21 -17.67 2.15
C ALA A 84 1.70 -18.17 3.53
N GLY A 85 1.68 -17.32 4.56
CA GLY A 85 2.10 -17.66 5.92
C GLY A 85 3.61 -17.45 6.10
N THR A 86 3.98 -16.70 7.13
CA THR A 86 5.37 -16.31 7.39
C THR A 86 5.47 -15.75 8.82
N TYR A 87 6.17 -14.63 9.01
CA TYR A 87 6.29 -13.92 10.26
C TYR A 87 6.07 -12.41 10.08
N GLY A 88 5.63 -11.77 11.17
CA GLY A 88 5.68 -10.33 11.38
C GLY A 88 6.66 -10.02 12.50
N VAL A 89 7.44 -8.96 12.38
CA VAL A 89 8.35 -8.49 13.43
C VAL A 89 8.36 -6.97 13.47
N ALA A 90 8.32 -6.39 14.67
CA ALA A 90 8.27 -4.96 14.85
C ALA A 90 9.61 -4.41 15.34
N PHE A 91 10.02 -3.27 14.80
CA PHE A 91 11.08 -2.43 15.37
C PHE A 91 10.43 -1.30 16.16
N ASN A 92 10.62 -1.30 17.46
CA ASN A 92 10.09 -0.29 18.37
C ASN A 92 10.98 0.97 18.32
N LEU A 93 10.41 2.07 17.84
CA LEU A 93 11.10 3.35 17.65
C LEU A 93 11.38 4.09 18.96
N THR A 94 10.66 3.75 20.04
CA THR A 94 10.84 4.38 21.35
C THR A 94 12.10 3.89 22.05
N ASN A 95 12.41 2.60 21.91
CA ASN A 95 13.57 1.98 22.58
C ASN A 95 14.66 1.48 21.61
N ASN A 96 14.45 1.63 20.30
CA ASN A 96 15.36 1.22 19.23
C ASN A 96 15.70 -0.27 19.26
N LYS A 97 14.72 -1.14 19.52
CA LYS A 97 14.89 -2.60 19.57
C LYS A 97 13.86 -3.32 18.72
N TRP A 98 14.28 -4.46 18.20
CA TRP A 98 13.37 -5.44 17.63
C TRP A 98 12.57 -6.14 18.73
N GLU A 99 11.31 -6.41 18.42
CA GLU A 99 10.44 -7.28 19.20
C GLU A 99 10.58 -8.74 18.77
N GLU A 100 9.97 -9.65 19.54
CA GLU A 100 9.95 -11.07 19.21
C GLU A 100 9.14 -11.33 17.94
N PRO A 101 9.69 -12.03 16.93
CA PRO A 101 8.96 -12.33 15.70
C PRO A 101 7.73 -13.20 15.95
N GLN A 102 6.60 -12.82 15.35
CA GLN A 102 5.34 -13.54 15.45
C GLN A 102 5.06 -14.30 14.16
N LYS A 103 5.05 -15.63 14.24
CA LYS A 103 4.71 -16.49 13.10
C LYS A 103 3.19 -16.56 12.93
N PHE A 104 2.73 -16.55 11.69
CA PHE A 104 1.31 -16.71 11.36
C PHE A 104 1.11 -17.68 10.18
N PRO A 105 0.00 -18.43 10.17
CA PRO A 105 -0.29 -19.37 9.09
C PRO A 105 -0.71 -18.65 7.81
N ALA A 106 -0.79 -19.40 6.72
CA ALA A 106 -1.37 -18.88 5.48
C ALA A 106 -2.83 -18.45 5.68
N LEU A 107 -3.22 -17.31 5.10
CA LEU A 107 -4.59 -16.80 5.10
C LEU A 107 -5.48 -17.54 4.10
N THR A 108 -4.88 -18.01 3.02
CA THR A 108 -5.56 -18.82 2.00
C THR A 108 -4.55 -19.73 1.28
N GLN A 109 -5.06 -20.79 0.68
CA GLN A 109 -4.33 -21.67 -0.24
C GLN A 109 -4.80 -21.47 -1.70
N GLU A 110 -5.74 -20.54 -1.94
CA GLU A 110 -6.21 -20.22 -3.28
C GLU A 110 -5.07 -19.69 -4.13
N GLU A 111 -4.91 -20.29 -5.30
CA GLU A 111 -3.84 -19.92 -6.22
C GLU A 111 -4.05 -18.51 -6.78
N ASN A 112 -5.24 -18.17 -7.28
CA ASN A 112 -5.53 -16.88 -7.92
C ASN A 112 -5.85 -15.75 -6.91
N VAL A 113 -4.98 -15.56 -5.92
CA VAL A 113 -5.12 -14.48 -4.91
C VAL A 113 -3.81 -13.72 -4.79
N SER A 114 -3.89 -12.40 -4.76
CA SER A 114 -2.80 -11.49 -4.38
C SER A 114 -3.23 -10.65 -3.18
N GLU A 115 -2.36 -9.77 -2.73
CA GLU A 115 -2.54 -9.00 -1.51
C GLU A 115 -2.04 -7.57 -1.66
N VAL A 116 -2.56 -6.70 -0.81
CA VAL A 116 -1.94 -5.42 -0.49
C VAL A 116 -2.01 -5.20 1.01
N LEU A 117 -0.90 -4.76 1.61
CA LEU A 117 -0.84 -4.38 3.02
C LEU A 117 -0.87 -2.87 3.13
N PHE A 118 -1.56 -2.36 4.15
CA PHE A 118 -1.65 -0.93 4.40
C PHE A 118 -1.91 -0.64 5.88
N VAL A 119 -1.71 0.61 6.27
CA VAL A 119 -2.05 1.11 7.60
C VAL A 119 -3.29 1.98 7.50
N LEU A 120 -4.27 1.69 8.36
CA LEU A 120 -5.51 2.44 8.51
C LEU A 120 -5.79 2.57 10.00
N ASN A 121 -6.04 3.80 10.48
CA ASN A 121 -6.26 4.10 11.88
C ASN A 121 -5.22 3.41 12.80
N LYS A 122 -3.93 3.59 12.45
CA LYS A 122 -2.75 3.01 13.13
C LYS A 122 -2.73 1.48 13.23
N THR A 123 -3.63 0.80 12.54
CA THR A 123 -3.74 -0.66 12.50
C THR A 123 -3.30 -1.14 11.13
N ILE A 124 -2.57 -2.25 11.09
CA ILE A 124 -2.13 -2.86 9.83
C ILE A 124 -3.23 -3.79 9.33
N TYR A 125 -3.55 -3.66 8.06
CA TYR A 125 -4.50 -4.52 7.37
C TYR A 125 -3.83 -5.20 6.18
N ILE A 126 -4.40 -6.33 5.80
CA ILE A 126 -4.13 -7.01 4.54
C ILE A 126 -5.45 -7.21 3.81
N LEU A 127 -5.53 -6.70 2.59
CA LEU A 127 -6.65 -6.91 1.66
C LEU A 127 -6.23 -7.97 0.64
N LEU A 128 -6.98 -9.05 0.56
CA LEU A 128 -6.81 -10.10 -0.44
C LEU A 128 -7.74 -9.83 -1.63
N PHE A 129 -7.22 -9.99 -2.84
CA PHE A 129 -7.97 -9.78 -4.09
C PHE A 129 -7.55 -10.79 -5.15
N SER A 130 -8.36 -11.00 -6.19
CA SER A 130 -8.02 -11.89 -7.31
C SER A 130 -6.84 -11.36 -8.13
N ALA A 131 -5.87 -12.22 -8.44
CA ALA A 131 -4.65 -11.82 -9.14
C ALA A 131 -4.81 -11.77 -10.67
N PHE A 132 -5.78 -12.50 -11.22
CA PHE A 132 -6.04 -12.65 -12.65
C PHE A 132 -7.55 -12.70 -12.94
N SER A 133 -7.91 -12.48 -14.20
CA SER A 133 -9.25 -12.58 -14.80
C SER A 133 -10.29 -11.55 -14.37
N GLU A 134 -10.31 -11.15 -13.10
CA GLU A 134 -11.23 -10.14 -12.58
C GLU A 134 -10.58 -9.40 -11.41
N LEU A 135 -11.02 -8.17 -11.16
CA LEU A 135 -10.83 -7.50 -9.87
C LEU A 135 -12.00 -7.87 -8.96
N SER A 136 -11.74 -8.72 -7.98
CA SER A 136 -12.66 -9.11 -6.91
C SER A 136 -11.95 -8.98 -5.57
N MET A 137 -12.56 -8.23 -4.64
CA MET A 137 -12.10 -8.19 -3.25
C MET A 137 -12.55 -9.48 -2.55
N LYS A 138 -11.61 -10.21 -1.95
CA LYS A 138 -11.86 -11.55 -1.38
C LYS A 138 -12.10 -11.49 0.12
N SER A 139 -11.18 -10.87 0.85
CA SER A 139 -11.28 -10.72 2.30
C SER A 139 -10.33 -9.63 2.80
N VAL A 140 -10.62 -9.09 3.98
CA VAL A 140 -9.73 -8.17 4.70
C VAL A 140 -9.43 -8.77 6.06
N HIS A 141 -8.17 -8.66 6.49
CA HIS A 141 -7.75 -9.07 7.83
C HIS A 141 -6.98 -7.94 8.50
N LYS A 142 -7.16 -7.79 9.80
CA LYS A 142 -6.40 -6.84 10.64
C LYS A 142 -5.32 -7.59 11.41
N TRP A 143 -4.16 -6.97 11.57
CA TRP A 143 -3.08 -7.49 12.39
C TRP A 143 -3.30 -7.11 13.86
N THR A 144 -3.26 -8.09 14.76
CA THR A 144 -3.44 -7.87 16.21
C THR A 144 -2.13 -7.67 16.96
N GLY A 145 -1.00 -7.71 16.26
CA GLY A 145 0.33 -7.82 16.85
C GLY A 145 0.85 -9.26 16.85
N THR A 146 -0.02 -10.26 16.89
CA THR A 146 0.35 -11.69 16.95
C THR A 146 -0.27 -12.54 15.85
N ALA A 147 -1.44 -12.16 15.34
CA ALA A 147 -2.16 -12.89 14.31
C ALA A 147 -2.98 -11.97 13.41
N TRP A 148 -3.46 -12.53 12.30
CA TRP A 148 -4.45 -11.89 11.43
C TRP A 148 -5.85 -12.30 11.85
N GLU A 149 -6.72 -11.31 12.05
CA GLU A 149 -8.15 -11.52 12.34
C GLU A 149 -9.00 -11.04 11.17
N PRO A 150 -10.02 -11.81 10.74
CA PRO A 150 -10.89 -11.39 9.65
C PRO A 150 -11.70 -10.16 10.04
N VAL A 151 -11.89 -9.27 9.08
CA VAL A 151 -12.71 -8.06 9.18
C VAL A 151 -13.85 -8.19 8.19
N LYS A 152 -15.06 -7.79 8.60
CA LYS A 152 -16.21 -7.79 7.70
C LYS A 152 -15.90 -6.89 6.50
N LEU A 153 -15.96 -7.46 5.30
CA LEU A 153 -15.83 -6.75 4.04
C LEU A 153 -17.21 -6.66 3.41
N GLU A 154 -17.72 -5.44 3.22
CA GLU A 154 -18.93 -5.23 2.45
C GLU A 154 -18.66 -5.57 0.97
N SER A 155 -19.69 -6.06 0.28
CA SER A 155 -19.51 -6.58 -1.08
C SER A 155 -19.03 -5.49 -2.03
N PHE A 156 -17.93 -5.75 -2.73
CA PHE A 156 -17.47 -4.97 -3.88
C PHE A 156 -17.87 -5.67 -5.17
N PRO A 157 -18.51 -4.98 -6.14
CA PRO A 157 -18.84 -5.56 -7.43
C PRO A 157 -17.59 -6.09 -8.13
N LYS A 158 -17.66 -7.33 -8.61
CA LYS A 158 -16.59 -7.92 -9.41
C LYS A 158 -16.47 -7.16 -10.73
N ILE A 159 -15.25 -6.90 -11.15
CA ILE A 159 -15.00 -6.24 -12.43
C ILE A 159 -14.14 -7.13 -13.30
N ALA A 160 -14.72 -7.65 -14.38
CA ALA A 160 -14.01 -8.51 -15.31
C ALA A 160 -12.83 -7.77 -15.95
N ALA A 161 -11.73 -8.51 -16.18
CA ALA A 161 -10.68 -8.11 -17.09
C ALA A 161 -11.13 -8.31 -18.53
N ASP A 162 -10.47 -7.62 -19.47
CA ASP A 162 -10.78 -7.79 -20.89
C ASP A 162 -10.19 -9.12 -21.41
N ASP A 163 -9.09 -9.58 -20.81
CA ASP A 163 -8.44 -10.86 -21.08
C ASP A 163 -8.22 -11.63 -19.75
N PRO A 164 -8.62 -12.90 -19.64
CA PRO A 164 -8.41 -13.72 -18.43
C PRO A 164 -6.95 -13.84 -17.96
N SER A 165 -5.99 -13.65 -18.86
CA SER A 165 -4.55 -13.66 -18.54
C SER A 165 -4.03 -12.34 -17.97
N GLU A 166 -4.84 -11.27 -18.01
CA GLU A 166 -4.45 -9.97 -17.46
C GLU A 166 -4.31 -10.05 -15.94
N ARG A 167 -3.15 -9.61 -15.46
CA ARG A 167 -2.88 -9.51 -14.04
C ARG A 167 -3.55 -8.28 -13.46
N VAL A 168 -4.09 -8.44 -12.26
CA VAL A 168 -4.53 -7.36 -11.41
C VAL A 168 -3.38 -6.94 -10.50
N THR A 169 -3.09 -5.65 -10.44
CA THR A 169 -2.22 -5.08 -9.41
C THR A 169 -2.97 -4.03 -8.61
N MET A 170 -2.52 -3.79 -7.39
CA MET A 170 -3.12 -2.79 -6.53
C MET A 170 -2.05 -2.06 -5.74
N VAL A 171 -2.21 -0.76 -5.61
CA VAL A 171 -1.46 0.08 -4.69
C VAL A 171 -2.43 0.82 -3.81
N VAL A 172 -2.06 1.02 -2.56
CA VAL A 172 -2.83 1.83 -1.61
C VAL A 172 -2.21 3.21 -1.57
N ALA A 173 -3.04 4.24 -1.73
CA ALA A 173 -2.59 5.62 -1.65
C ALA A 173 -2.33 6.00 -0.19
N GLU A 174 -1.15 6.53 0.07
CA GLU A 174 -0.86 7.14 1.37
C GLU A 174 -1.59 8.47 1.47
N GLY A 175 -2.19 8.78 2.62
CA GLY A 175 -3.06 9.94 2.76
C GLY A 175 -3.35 10.33 4.21
N PRO A 176 -3.78 11.58 4.44
CA PRO A 176 -3.98 12.12 5.79
C PRO A 176 -5.18 11.52 6.51
N HIS A 177 -6.15 10.95 5.80
CA HIS A 177 -7.35 10.40 6.43
C HIS A 177 -7.05 9.11 7.19
N GLU A 178 -7.38 9.09 8.48
CA GLU A 178 -7.10 7.93 9.34
C GLU A 178 -8.03 6.75 9.04
N ASP A 179 -9.28 6.99 8.68
CA ASP A 179 -10.31 5.96 8.47
C ASP A 179 -10.65 5.68 7.00
N SER A 180 -9.92 6.30 6.05
CA SER A 180 -10.06 6.01 4.63
C SER A 180 -8.73 5.96 3.88
N LYS A 181 -8.72 5.23 2.76
CA LYS A 181 -7.61 5.14 1.80
C LYS A 181 -8.16 5.02 0.39
N TYR A 182 -7.42 5.54 -0.60
CA TYR A 182 -7.70 5.20 -2.00
C TYR A 182 -6.95 3.92 -2.39
N LEU A 183 -7.63 3.04 -3.11
CA LEU A 183 -7.06 1.87 -3.76
C LEU A 183 -6.95 2.19 -5.24
N VAL A 184 -5.75 2.08 -5.78
CA VAL A 184 -5.50 2.24 -7.22
C VAL A 184 -5.15 0.89 -7.78
N SER A 185 -6.04 0.34 -8.59
CA SER A 185 -5.87 -0.96 -9.21
C SER A 185 -5.58 -0.85 -10.70
N ASN A 186 -4.81 -1.80 -11.21
CA ASN A 186 -4.67 -2.04 -12.63
C ASN A 186 -5.37 -3.33 -13.00
N THR A 187 -6.10 -3.33 -14.10
CA THR A 187 -6.60 -4.55 -14.75
C THR A 187 -6.38 -4.37 -16.24
N GLY A 188 -5.42 -5.10 -16.79
CA GLY A 188 -4.95 -4.84 -18.15
C GLY A 188 -4.40 -3.42 -18.28
N ARG A 189 -4.96 -2.63 -19.19
CA ARG A 189 -4.57 -1.23 -19.42
C ARG A 189 -5.39 -0.21 -18.63
N LYS A 190 -6.38 -0.66 -17.87
CA LYS A 190 -7.29 0.21 -17.13
C LYS A 190 -6.73 0.47 -15.73
N ILE A 191 -6.56 1.73 -15.38
CA ILE A 191 -6.32 2.16 -14.00
C ILE A 191 -7.67 2.54 -13.40
N ARG A 192 -8.00 1.96 -12.25
CA ARG A 192 -9.24 2.24 -11.53
C ARG A 192 -8.97 2.68 -10.12
N VAL A 193 -9.77 3.62 -9.65
CA VAL A 193 -9.70 4.15 -8.28
C VAL A 193 -10.95 3.73 -7.52
N ALA A 194 -10.73 3.17 -6.35
CA ALA A 194 -11.75 2.90 -5.36
C ALA A 194 -11.37 3.58 -4.03
N GLN A 195 -12.36 3.89 -3.20
CA GLN A 195 -12.17 4.39 -1.85
C GLN A 195 -12.51 3.28 -0.86
N LEU A 196 -11.56 2.96 0.00
CA LEU A 196 -11.73 2.10 1.15
C LEU A 196 -12.05 2.97 2.37
N THR A 197 -13.11 2.63 3.10
CA THR A 197 -13.51 3.28 4.35
C THR A 197 -13.73 2.24 5.46
N LEU A 198 -13.35 2.59 6.68
CA LEU A 198 -13.63 1.79 7.89
C LEU A 198 -14.80 2.43 8.65
N SER A 199 -15.91 1.71 8.78
CA SER A 199 -17.09 2.18 9.51
C SER A 199 -17.68 1.05 10.36
N GLY A 200 -17.86 1.30 11.66
CA GLY A 200 -18.42 0.31 12.58
C GLY A 200 -17.64 -1.01 12.66
N GLY A 201 -16.32 -0.98 12.39
CA GLY A 201 -15.46 -2.18 12.34
C GLY A 201 -15.60 -3.02 11.08
N ALA A 202 -16.37 -2.57 10.08
CA ALA A 202 -16.45 -3.16 8.75
C ALA A 202 -15.70 -2.29 7.74
N VAL A 203 -15.13 -2.94 6.72
CA VAL A 203 -14.48 -2.28 5.59
C VAL A 203 -15.46 -2.22 4.44
N ASN A 204 -15.69 -1.00 3.93
CA ASN A 204 -16.45 -0.74 2.72
C ASN A 204 -15.48 -0.25 1.63
N ILE A 205 -15.64 -0.77 0.42
CA ILE A 205 -14.89 -0.33 -0.75
C ILE A 205 -15.91 0.13 -1.79
N LYS A 206 -15.82 1.41 -2.18
CA LYS A 206 -16.66 2.00 -3.22
C LYS A 206 -15.80 2.34 -4.44
N HIS A 207 -16.28 2.00 -5.64
CA HIS A 207 -15.66 2.50 -6.87
C HIS A 207 -15.82 4.02 -6.97
N VAL A 208 -14.76 4.73 -7.33
CA VAL A 208 -14.74 6.19 -7.46
C VAL A 208 -14.76 6.57 -8.93
N LEU A 209 -13.75 6.11 -9.69
CA LEU A 209 -13.64 6.38 -11.12
C LEU A 209 -12.72 5.39 -11.82
N ASP A 210 -12.85 5.33 -13.14
CA ASP A 210 -11.86 4.75 -14.03
C ASP A 210 -11.05 5.89 -14.66
N VAL A 211 -9.71 5.77 -14.64
CA VAL A 211 -8.84 6.77 -15.27
C VAL A 211 -9.02 6.69 -16.79
N PRO A 212 -9.37 7.80 -17.47
CA PRO A 212 -9.51 7.82 -18.92
C PRO A 212 -8.25 7.33 -19.64
N GLU A 213 -8.40 6.58 -20.72
CA GLU A 213 -7.26 6.02 -21.46
C GLU A 213 -6.31 7.08 -22.03
N ASP A 214 -6.82 8.29 -22.30
CA ASP A 214 -6.06 9.44 -22.78
C ASP A 214 -5.38 10.25 -21.66
N ALA A 215 -5.75 10.02 -20.40
CA ALA A 215 -5.13 10.65 -19.24
C ALA A 215 -3.73 10.08 -18.91
N ALA A 216 -3.39 8.91 -19.46
CA ALA A 216 -2.11 8.25 -19.26
C ALA A 216 -1.46 7.84 -20.59
N MET A 217 -0.17 7.49 -20.54
CA MET A 217 0.43 6.80 -21.69
C MET A 217 -0.22 5.43 -21.89
N MET A 218 -0.27 4.97 -23.14
CA MET A 218 -0.64 3.60 -23.46
C MET A 218 0.14 2.61 -22.59
N SER A 219 -0.57 1.65 -21.98
CA SER A 219 -0.01 0.64 -21.06
C SER A 219 0.57 1.20 -19.75
N ALA A 220 0.04 2.31 -19.25
CA ALA A 220 0.36 2.80 -17.92
C ALA A 220 -0.05 1.80 -16.83
N GLN A 221 0.79 1.64 -15.82
CA GLN A 221 0.55 0.85 -14.63
C GLN A 221 0.85 1.69 -13.39
N ALA A 222 -0.10 1.76 -12.46
CA ALA A 222 0.11 2.48 -11.21
C ALA A 222 1.14 1.72 -10.37
N VAL A 223 2.03 2.47 -9.73
CA VAL A 223 3.13 1.90 -8.92
C VAL A 223 3.14 2.49 -7.52
N SER A 224 2.65 3.73 -7.38
CA SER A 224 2.46 4.39 -6.10
C SER A 224 1.38 5.44 -6.26
N ALA A 225 0.71 5.78 -5.15
CA ALA A 225 -0.24 6.86 -5.12
C ALA A 225 -0.13 7.60 -3.77
N VAL A 226 -0.43 8.90 -3.79
CA VAL A 226 -0.51 9.72 -2.58
C VAL A 226 -1.67 10.68 -2.69
N GLU A 227 -2.40 10.82 -1.60
CA GLU A 227 -3.41 11.84 -1.40
C GLU A 227 -2.76 13.08 -0.79
N ALA A 228 -2.92 14.22 -1.45
CA ALA A 228 -2.31 15.49 -1.09
C ALA A 228 -3.34 16.62 -1.21
N GLY A 229 -3.99 16.95 -0.10
CA GLY A 229 -5.11 17.90 -0.09
C GLY A 229 -6.34 17.28 -0.73
N ASP A 230 -6.91 17.97 -1.71
CA ASP A 230 -8.05 17.58 -2.53
C ASP A 230 -7.66 16.73 -3.75
N ARG A 231 -6.49 16.09 -3.73
CA ARG A 231 -5.90 15.46 -4.93
C ARG A 231 -5.40 14.08 -4.63
N LEU A 232 -5.66 13.17 -5.55
CA LEU A 232 -4.98 11.90 -5.65
C LEU A 232 -3.94 11.96 -6.77
N LEU A 233 -2.68 11.84 -6.40
CA LEU A 233 -1.53 11.81 -7.30
C LEU A 233 -1.11 10.36 -7.50
N ILE A 234 -1.19 9.86 -8.74
CA ILE A 234 -0.81 8.49 -9.09
C ILE A 234 0.47 8.53 -9.92
N ALA A 235 1.52 7.93 -9.36
CA ALA A 235 2.76 7.69 -10.07
C ALA A 235 2.69 6.35 -10.80
N TYR A 236 3.14 6.34 -12.05
CA TYR A 236 2.98 5.20 -12.94
C TYR A 236 4.26 4.90 -13.71
N GLY A 237 4.34 3.67 -14.21
CA GLY A 237 5.29 3.32 -15.28
C GLY A 237 4.55 2.77 -16.48
N VAL A 238 5.29 2.49 -17.55
CA VAL A 238 4.74 1.99 -18.80
C VAL A 238 5.38 0.65 -19.14
N HIS A 239 4.55 -0.33 -19.50
CA HIS A 239 5.00 -1.61 -20.02
C HIS A 239 5.15 -1.58 -21.55
N GLY A 240 6.34 -1.96 -22.02
CA GLY A 240 6.64 -2.31 -23.40
C GLY A 240 7.48 -3.58 -23.42
N CYS A 241 8.63 -3.58 -24.11
CA CYS A 241 9.64 -4.67 -23.99
C CYS A 241 10.33 -4.73 -22.62
N GLY A 242 9.95 -3.85 -21.69
CA GLY A 242 10.41 -3.78 -20.32
C GLY A 242 9.50 -2.83 -19.54
N PHE A 243 9.83 -2.59 -18.28
CA PHE A 243 9.14 -1.61 -17.45
C PHE A 243 9.93 -0.31 -17.37
N ARG A 244 9.28 0.82 -17.69
CA ARG A 244 9.89 2.15 -17.57
C ARG A 244 9.07 3.02 -16.64
N TRP A 245 9.69 3.48 -15.56
CA TRP A 245 9.11 4.48 -14.67
C TRP A 245 8.92 5.83 -15.41
N GLU A 246 7.74 6.44 -15.27
CA GLU A 246 7.49 7.79 -15.76
C GLU A 246 7.88 8.81 -14.67
N LYS A 247 9.03 9.46 -14.86
CA LYS A 247 9.61 10.38 -13.87
C LYS A 247 9.09 11.82 -13.96
N SER A 248 8.43 12.18 -15.06
CA SER A 248 8.11 13.58 -15.38
C SER A 248 6.62 13.89 -15.30
N ARG A 249 5.76 12.88 -15.14
CA ARG A 249 4.31 13.02 -15.14
C ARG A 249 3.69 12.18 -14.04
N LEU A 250 2.59 12.70 -13.51
CA LEU A 250 1.69 12.01 -12.60
C LEU A 250 0.30 12.05 -13.22
N ILE A 251 -0.51 11.05 -12.93
CA ILE A 251 -1.95 11.16 -13.16
C ILE A 251 -2.50 11.92 -11.95
N LEU A 252 -3.18 13.03 -12.22
CA LEU A 252 -3.83 13.86 -11.20
C LEU A 252 -5.33 13.61 -11.26
N LEU A 253 -5.92 13.26 -10.13
CA LEU A 253 -7.36 13.20 -9.95
C LEU A 253 -7.75 14.21 -8.86
N LEU A 254 -8.75 15.03 -9.14
CA LEU A 254 -9.36 15.88 -8.12
C LEU A 254 -10.32 15.02 -7.32
N ALA A 255 -10.15 15.01 -6.00
CA ALA A 255 -11.08 14.42 -5.07
C ALA A 255 -12.26 15.41 -4.88
N ASP A 256 -13.00 15.70 -5.95
CA ASP A 256 -14.11 16.65 -5.88
C ASP A 256 -15.41 15.95 -5.43
N ASP A 257 -15.90 16.40 -4.27
CA ASP A 257 -17.28 16.54 -3.76
C ASP A 257 -18.33 15.47 -4.12
N GLU A 258 -18.31 14.36 -3.38
CA GLU A 258 -19.53 13.54 -3.14
C GLU A 258 -20.12 13.76 -1.74
N GLN A 259 -19.91 14.94 -1.13
CA GLN A 259 -20.63 15.38 0.08
C GLN A 259 -21.34 16.72 -0.15
N TYR A 260 -22.51 16.69 -0.78
CA TYR A 260 -23.72 17.45 -0.38
C TYR A 260 -24.89 17.08 -1.32
N SER A 261 -25.41 15.86 -1.18
CA SER A 261 -26.76 15.53 -1.67
C SER A 261 -27.57 14.71 -0.66
N ASP A 262 -27.31 14.93 0.63
CA ASP A 262 -28.25 14.61 1.70
C ASP A 262 -28.61 15.91 2.43
N GLY A 263 -29.73 16.50 2.05
CA GLY A 263 -30.38 17.57 2.82
C GLY A 263 -30.73 18.85 2.06
N ALA A 264 -31.79 18.80 1.25
CA ALA A 264 -32.76 19.91 1.13
C ALA A 264 -34.03 19.45 0.39
N HIS A 265 -35.08 19.23 1.18
CA HIS A 265 -36.54 19.30 0.91
C HIS A 265 -37.14 18.69 -0.35
#